data_AF-A0A536KU57-F1
#
_entry.id   AF-A0A536KU57-F1
#
_cell.length_a   1.000
_cell.length_b   1.000
_cell.length_c   1.000
_cell.angle_alpha   90.00
_cell.angle_beta   90.00
_cell.angle_gamma   90.00
#
_symmetry.space_group_name_H-M   'P 1'
#
loop_
_entity.id
_entity.type
_entity.pdbx_description
1 polymer ?
#
loop_
_entity_poly.entity_id
_entity_poly.type
_entity_poly.pdbx_seq_one_letter_code
_entity_poly.pdbx_strand_id
1 'polypeptide(L)'
;MRSGGRRATPTAREPESAQVAYTEAIKRLARQPQSRAALRQRLLRLGYVDAAVDAALDRAESDGYLDDREYAAALVRRRTRGRGHALIAQELRAKGVDEATAGPALETVDAEVEAEQALALGRSLISTRRLADAQALVAYVGPRLSRRGFSGGLVYRVCRLLSAEWEVSGRFDSPQIRD
;
A
#
# COMPACT_ATOMS: atom_id res chain seq x y z
N MET A 1 31.38 -6.32 -4.33
CA MET A 1 31.04 -7.71 -3.98
C MET A 1 30.46 -7.76 -2.57
N ARG A 2 29.14 -7.89 -2.39
CA ARG A 2 28.54 -8.18 -1.08
C ARG A 2 27.32 -9.09 -1.22
N SER A 3 27.27 -10.04 -0.29
CA SER A 3 26.20 -10.96 0.09
C SER A 3 25.71 -11.97 -0.95
N GLY A 4 26.40 -13.12 -1.01
CA GLY A 4 25.74 -14.39 -1.30
C GLY A 4 24.69 -14.68 -0.23
N GLY A 5 23.42 -14.40 -0.54
CA GLY A 5 22.31 -14.86 0.26
C GLY A 5 22.32 -16.38 0.26
N ARG A 6 22.40 -17.00 1.45
CA ARG A 6 22.15 -18.43 1.62
C ARG A 6 20.84 -18.76 0.91
N ARG A 7 20.91 -19.48 -0.22
CA ARG A 7 19.70 -20.10 -0.79
C ARG A 7 19.16 -21.01 0.30
N ALA A 8 17.96 -20.72 0.78
CA ALA A 8 17.27 -21.65 1.67
C ALA A 8 17.20 -23.01 0.97
N THR A 9 17.60 -24.07 1.67
CA THR A 9 17.52 -25.43 1.12
C THR A 9 16.06 -25.71 0.76
N PRO A 10 15.77 -26.21 -0.46
CA PRO A 10 14.44 -26.68 -0.81
C PRO A 10 13.92 -27.66 0.25
N THR A 11 12.74 -27.41 0.80
CA THR A 11 12.11 -28.25 1.85
C THR A 11 10.90 -29.02 1.33
N ALA A 12 10.56 -28.88 0.05
CA ALA A 12 9.45 -29.59 -0.58
C ALA A 12 9.70 -31.11 -0.52
N ARG A 13 8.76 -31.85 0.08
CA ARG A 13 8.83 -33.32 0.18
C ARG A 13 8.60 -34.02 -1.17
N GLU A 14 7.83 -33.40 -2.06
CA GLU A 14 7.52 -33.87 -3.41
C GLU A 14 7.42 -32.66 -4.36
N PRO A 15 8.54 -32.21 -4.94
CA PRO A 15 8.61 -31.00 -5.77
C PRO A 15 7.64 -30.96 -6.96
N GLU A 16 7.34 -32.13 -7.54
CA GLU A 16 6.50 -32.28 -8.73
C GLU A 16 5.01 -32.51 -8.40
N SER A 17 4.68 -32.73 -7.12
CA SER A 17 3.31 -33.07 -6.71
C SER A 17 2.45 -31.82 -6.54
N ALA A 18 1.56 -31.59 -7.49
CA ALA A 18 0.56 -30.51 -7.42
C ALA A 18 -0.34 -30.65 -6.17
N GLN A 19 -0.66 -31.88 -5.74
CA GLN A 19 -1.48 -32.12 -4.55
C GLN A 19 -0.76 -31.69 -3.26
N VAL A 20 0.55 -31.95 -3.15
CA VAL A 20 1.34 -31.54 -1.99
C VAL A 20 1.54 -30.02 -2.01
N ALA A 21 1.79 -29.42 -3.18
CA ALA A 21 1.86 -27.97 -3.34
C ALA A 21 0.53 -27.27 -2.98
N TYR A 22 -0.61 -27.82 -3.41
CA TYR A 22 -1.95 -27.35 -3.07
C TYR A 22 -2.18 -27.40 -1.55
N THR A 23 -1.86 -28.52 -0.90
CA THR A 23 -2.00 -28.66 0.55
C THR A 23 -1.18 -27.61 1.30
N GLU A 24 0.03 -27.31 0.83
CA GLU A 24 0.85 -26.23 1.38
C GLU A 24 0.23 -24.85 1.13
N ALA A 25 -0.31 -24.59 -0.06
CA ALA A 25 -1.02 -23.35 -0.37
C ALA A 25 -2.23 -23.13 0.56
N ILE A 26 -3.06 -24.14 0.77
CA ILE A 26 -4.23 -24.07 1.66
C ILE A 26 -3.82 -23.81 3.11
N LYS A 27 -2.80 -24.50 3.62
CA LYS A 27 -2.26 -24.25 4.98
C LYS A 27 -1.84 -22.81 5.18
N ARG A 28 -1.34 -22.16 4.13
CA ARG A 28 -0.94 -20.77 4.17
C ARG A 28 -2.12 -19.81 4.11
N LEU A 29 -3.04 -20.04 3.19
CA LEU A 29 -4.27 -19.25 3.05
C LEU A 29 -5.11 -19.28 4.33
N ALA A 30 -5.16 -20.43 5.02
CA ALA A 30 -5.83 -20.57 6.32
C ALA A 30 -5.22 -19.69 7.43
N ARG A 31 -3.94 -19.31 7.33
CA ARG A 31 -3.26 -18.44 8.31
C ARG A 31 -3.41 -16.97 7.98
N GLN A 32 -3.28 -16.64 6.70
CA GLN A 32 -3.32 -15.25 6.23
C GLN A 32 -3.72 -15.19 4.76
N PRO A 33 -4.59 -14.23 4.37
CA PRO A 33 -4.84 -13.94 2.96
C PRO A 33 -3.55 -13.62 2.20
N GLN A 34 -3.44 -14.16 0.98
CA GLN A 34 -2.32 -13.93 0.08
C GLN A 34 -2.82 -13.79 -1.35
N SER A 35 -2.10 -13.01 -2.15
CA SER A 35 -2.30 -13.00 -3.61
C SER A 35 -1.74 -14.26 -4.25
N ARG A 36 -2.22 -14.56 -5.45
CA ARG A 36 -1.73 -15.66 -6.31
C ARG A 36 -0.22 -15.56 -6.52
N ALA A 37 0.27 -14.37 -6.87
CA ALA A 37 1.70 -14.14 -7.09
C ALA A 37 2.55 -14.38 -5.83
N ALA A 38 2.07 -13.96 -4.65
CA ALA A 38 2.77 -14.17 -3.40
C ALA A 38 2.84 -15.65 -3.00
N LEU A 39 1.75 -16.41 -3.24
CA LEU A 39 1.73 -17.85 -3.06
C LEU A 39 2.67 -18.56 -4.04
N ARG A 40 2.61 -18.22 -5.34
CA ARG A 40 3.52 -18.76 -6.36
C ARG A 40 4.97 -18.63 -5.94
N GLN A 41 5.40 -17.40 -5.66
CA GLN A 41 6.77 -17.13 -5.25
C GLN A 41 7.16 -17.90 -3.99
N ARG A 42 6.22 -18.09 -3.06
CA ARG A 42 6.49 -18.83 -1.83
C ARG A 42 6.65 -20.33 -2.10
N LEU A 43 5.80 -20.94 -2.90
CA LEU A 43 5.89 -22.35 -3.26
C LEU A 43 7.17 -22.64 -4.05
N LEU A 44 7.53 -21.80 -5.03
CA LEU A 44 8.80 -21.91 -5.75
C LEU A 44 10.01 -21.83 -4.80
N ARG A 45 9.98 -20.91 -3.82
CA ARG A 45 11.05 -20.83 -2.79
C ARG A 45 11.11 -22.05 -1.87
N LEU A 46 10.02 -22.81 -1.71
CA LEU A 46 10.03 -24.07 -0.97
C LEU A 46 10.60 -25.22 -1.80
N GLY A 47 10.67 -25.07 -3.12
CA GLY A 47 11.27 -26.04 -4.03
C GLY A 47 10.28 -26.78 -4.92
N TYR A 48 9.01 -26.38 -4.97
CA TYR A 48 8.07 -26.95 -5.94
C TYR A 48 8.40 -26.47 -7.36
N VAL A 49 8.18 -27.33 -8.35
CA VAL A 49 8.38 -26.99 -9.77
C VAL A 49 7.22 -26.14 -10.29
N ASP A 50 7.46 -25.32 -11.32
CA ASP A 50 6.46 -24.40 -11.87
C ASP A 50 5.13 -25.09 -12.22
N ALA A 51 5.16 -26.24 -12.91
CA ALA A 51 3.95 -26.97 -13.29
C ALA A 51 3.10 -27.42 -12.08
N ALA A 52 3.74 -27.88 -11.00
CA ALA A 52 3.05 -28.27 -9.78
C ALA A 52 2.46 -27.06 -9.04
N VAL A 53 3.16 -25.94 -9.07
CA VAL A 53 2.69 -24.67 -8.49
C VAL A 53 1.49 -24.13 -9.27
N ASP A 54 1.56 -24.09 -10.60
CA ASP A 54 0.46 -23.63 -11.45
C ASP A 54 -0.81 -24.45 -11.22
N ALA A 55 -0.71 -25.78 -11.34
CA ALA A 55 -1.85 -26.66 -11.09
C ALA A 55 -2.43 -26.54 -9.67
N ALA A 56 -1.59 -26.34 -8.67
CA ALA A 56 -2.03 -26.12 -7.30
C ALA A 56 -2.78 -24.78 -7.12
N LEU A 57 -2.30 -23.69 -7.74
CA LEU A 57 -2.93 -22.39 -7.65
C LEU A 57 -4.24 -22.33 -8.45
N ASP A 58 -4.28 -22.94 -9.63
CA ASP A 58 -5.50 -23.04 -10.45
C ASP A 58 -6.60 -23.81 -9.71
N ARG A 59 -6.23 -24.89 -9.04
CA ARG A 59 -7.18 -25.61 -8.19
C ARG A 59 -7.62 -24.79 -6.99
N ALA A 60 -6.71 -24.10 -6.30
CA ALA A 60 -7.07 -23.25 -5.17
C ALA A 60 -8.05 -22.13 -5.56
N GLU A 61 -7.90 -21.60 -6.77
CA GLU A 61 -8.81 -20.61 -7.36
C GLU A 61 -10.16 -21.24 -7.74
N SER A 62 -10.16 -22.39 -8.40
CA SER A 62 -11.39 -23.14 -8.73
C SER A 62 -12.19 -23.55 -7.49
N ASP A 63 -11.50 -23.88 -6.39
CA ASP A 63 -12.12 -24.24 -5.11
C ASP A 63 -12.56 -23.00 -4.30
N GLY A 64 -12.29 -21.78 -4.80
CA GLY A 64 -12.66 -20.52 -4.16
C GLY A 64 -11.79 -20.09 -2.97
N TYR A 65 -10.66 -20.75 -2.74
CA TYR A 65 -9.70 -20.36 -1.69
C TYR A 65 -8.80 -19.19 -2.10
N LEU A 66 -8.62 -18.99 -3.40
CA LEU A 66 -7.78 -17.94 -3.96
C LEU A 66 -8.63 -17.02 -4.83
N ASP A 67 -8.61 -15.72 -4.50
CA ASP A 67 -9.27 -14.68 -5.28
C ASP A 67 -8.49 -13.37 -5.10
N ASP A 68 -7.78 -12.94 -6.15
CA ASP A 68 -6.98 -11.73 -6.11
C ASP A 68 -7.85 -10.45 -6.08
N ARG A 69 -9.10 -10.50 -6.55
CA ARG A 69 -10.06 -9.37 -6.45
C ARG A 69 -10.52 -9.19 -5.00
N GLU A 70 -10.92 -10.27 -4.34
CA GLU A 70 -11.29 -10.22 -2.92
C GLU A 70 -10.08 -9.84 -2.06
N TYR A 71 -8.89 -10.36 -2.39
CA TYR A 71 -7.65 -9.95 -1.76
C TYR A 71 -7.39 -8.45 -1.89
N ALA A 72 -7.56 -7.90 -3.11
CA ALA A 72 -7.39 -6.48 -3.37
C ALA A 72 -8.38 -5.63 -2.57
N ALA A 73 -9.67 -5.99 -2.61
CA ALA A 73 -10.72 -5.30 -1.87
C ALA A 73 -10.45 -5.31 -0.35
N ALA A 74 -10.09 -6.46 0.21
CA ALA A 74 -9.73 -6.58 1.63
C ALA A 74 -8.49 -5.75 2.00
N LEU A 75 -7.50 -5.67 1.12
CA LEU A 75 -6.31 -4.85 1.33
C LEU A 75 -6.66 -3.36 1.30
N VAL A 76 -7.41 -2.90 0.29
CA VAL A 76 -7.85 -1.50 0.20
C VAL A 76 -8.58 -1.10 1.47
N ARG A 77 -9.63 -1.86 1.88
CA ARG A 77 -10.40 -1.61 3.13
C ARG A 77 -9.51 -1.43 4.36
N ARG A 78 -8.42 -2.19 4.47
CA ARG A 78 -7.49 -2.11 5.62
C ARG A 78 -6.48 -0.97 5.51
N ARG A 79 -6.16 -0.50 4.31
CA ARG A 79 -5.06 0.43 4.05
C ARG A 79 -5.49 1.86 3.79
N THR A 80 -6.76 2.12 3.48
CA THR A 80 -7.27 3.48 3.20
C THR A 80 -6.96 4.47 4.31
N ARG A 81 -7.03 4.07 5.59
CA ARG A 81 -6.78 4.97 6.72
C ARG A 81 -5.37 5.58 6.70
N GLY A 82 -5.28 6.86 6.34
CA GLY A 82 -4.04 7.65 6.36
C GLY A 82 -3.07 7.34 5.23
N ARG A 83 -3.54 6.71 4.15
CA ARG A 83 -2.80 6.48 2.91
C ARG A 83 -3.65 6.84 1.73
N GLY A 84 -3.04 7.50 0.76
CA GLY A 84 -3.71 7.81 -0.48
C GLY A 84 -3.67 6.66 -1.48
N HIS A 85 -4.55 6.76 -2.46
CA HIS A 85 -4.80 5.80 -3.52
C HIS A 85 -3.50 5.26 -4.15
N ALA A 86 -2.55 6.14 -4.50
CA ALA A 86 -1.34 5.73 -5.23
C ALA A 86 -0.44 4.78 -4.43
N LEU A 87 -0.37 4.96 -3.10
CA LEU A 87 0.43 4.08 -2.24
C LEU A 87 -0.22 2.70 -2.08
N ILE A 88 -1.55 2.65 -2.02
CA ILE A 88 -2.30 1.39 -1.95
C ILE A 88 -2.16 0.63 -3.27
N ALA A 89 -2.31 1.31 -4.40
CA ALA A 89 -2.08 0.74 -5.73
C ALA A 89 -0.66 0.20 -5.90
N GLN A 90 0.35 0.91 -5.37
CA GLN A 90 1.73 0.42 -5.34
C GLN A 90 1.88 -0.84 -4.48
N GLU A 91 1.23 -0.89 -3.32
CA GLU A 91 1.26 -2.07 -2.44
C GLU A 91 0.63 -3.29 -3.13
N LEU A 92 -0.48 -3.11 -3.85
CA LEU A 92 -1.13 -4.18 -4.64
C LEU A 92 -0.21 -4.70 -5.76
N ARG A 93 0.39 -3.80 -6.54
CA ARG A 93 1.37 -4.17 -7.58
C ARG A 93 2.59 -4.90 -7.00
N ALA A 94 3.11 -4.45 -5.86
CA ALA A 94 4.21 -5.13 -5.18
C ALA A 94 3.83 -6.53 -4.68
N LYS A 95 2.53 -6.78 -4.46
CA LYS A 95 1.97 -8.09 -4.15
C LYS A 95 1.60 -8.89 -5.39
N GLY A 96 1.87 -8.37 -6.58
CA GLY A 96 1.61 -9.03 -7.86
C GLY A 96 0.13 -9.08 -8.25
N VAL A 97 -0.70 -8.19 -7.69
CA VAL A 97 -2.05 -7.94 -8.18
C VAL A 97 -1.96 -6.89 -9.28
N ASP A 98 -2.38 -7.24 -10.48
CA ASP A 98 -2.35 -6.36 -11.64
C ASP A 98 -3.41 -5.24 -11.55
N GLU A 99 -3.30 -4.24 -12.41
CA GLU A 99 -4.18 -3.08 -12.41
C GLU A 99 -5.63 -3.39 -12.77
N ALA A 100 -5.88 -4.34 -13.69
CA ALA A 100 -7.25 -4.72 -14.05
C ALA A 100 -7.96 -5.44 -12.89
N THR A 101 -7.21 -6.21 -12.09
CA THR A 101 -7.71 -6.87 -10.88
C THR A 101 -7.87 -5.88 -9.71
N ALA A 102 -6.92 -4.96 -9.53
CA ALA A 102 -6.90 -4.00 -8.43
C ALA A 102 -7.85 -2.80 -8.63
N GLY A 103 -8.09 -2.38 -9.87
CA GLY A 103 -8.83 -1.18 -10.25
C GLY A 103 -10.20 -1.07 -9.58
N PRO A 104 -11.09 -2.07 -9.70
CA PRO A 104 -12.42 -2.03 -9.10
C PRO A 104 -12.38 -1.84 -7.57
N ALA A 105 -11.41 -2.45 -6.89
CA ALA A 105 -11.24 -2.30 -5.45
C ALA A 105 -10.76 -0.88 -5.07
N LEU A 106 -9.86 -0.32 -5.87
CA LEU A 106 -9.34 1.04 -5.68
C LEU A 106 -10.38 2.12 -5.95
N GLU A 107 -11.31 1.89 -6.89
CA GLU A 107 -12.42 2.79 -7.20
C GLU A 107 -13.43 2.92 -6.05
N THR A 108 -13.48 1.95 -5.12
CA THR A 108 -14.33 2.05 -3.92
C THR A 108 -13.80 3.05 -2.88
N VAL A 109 -12.60 3.58 -3.07
CA VAL A 109 -12.04 4.60 -2.16
C VAL A 109 -12.75 5.92 -2.41
N ASP A 110 -13.53 6.34 -1.42
CA ASP A 110 -14.22 7.62 -1.43
C ASP A 110 -13.21 8.78 -1.42
N ALA A 111 -13.28 9.64 -2.44
CA ALA A 111 -12.38 10.77 -2.63
C ALA A 111 -12.53 11.85 -1.54
N GLU A 112 -13.73 12.05 -0.99
CA GLU A 112 -13.96 12.99 0.10
C GLU A 112 -13.38 12.45 1.40
N VAL A 113 -13.56 11.15 1.69
CA VAL A 113 -12.91 10.50 2.84
C VAL A 113 -11.38 10.58 2.72
N GLU A 114 -10.84 10.37 1.52
CA GLU A 114 -9.40 10.53 1.26
C GLU A 114 -8.94 11.98 1.53
N ALA A 115 -9.73 12.97 1.10
CA ALA A 115 -9.44 14.38 1.31
C ALA A 115 -9.47 14.79 2.79
N GLU A 116 -10.47 14.33 3.54
CA GLU A 116 -10.59 14.54 4.99
C GLU A 116 -9.38 13.96 5.73
N GLN A 117 -8.97 12.75 5.37
CA GLN A 117 -7.81 12.11 5.99
C GLN A 117 -6.50 12.84 5.68
N ALA A 118 -6.32 13.31 4.44
CA ALA A 118 -5.16 14.09 4.06
C ALA A 118 -5.09 15.41 4.84
N LEU A 119 -6.24 16.10 4.99
CA LEU A 119 -6.34 17.33 5.76
C LEU A 119 -6.06 17.11 7.25
N ALA A 120 -6.67 16.08 7.86
CA ALA A 120 -6.45 15.72 9.26
C ALA A 120 -4.98 15.39 9.53
N LEU A 121 -4.33 14.63 8.63
CA LEU A 121 -2.90 14.35 8.71
C LEU A 121 -2.09 15.64 8.60
N GLY A 122 -2.40 16.50 7.63
CA GLY A 122 -1.76 17.80 7.45
C GLY A 122 -1.83 18.67 8.71
N ARG A 123 -3.01 18.81 9.32
CA ARG A 123 -3.20 19.53 10.59
C ARG A 123 -2.37 18.92 11.71
N SER A 124 -2.36 17.60 11.85
CA SER A 124 -1.56 16.92 12.89
C SER A 124 -0.05 17.12 12.73
N LEU A 125 0.44 17.25 11.49
CA LEU A 125 1.87 17.44 11.21
C LEU A 125 2.38 18.81 11.66
N ILE A 126 1.50 19.83 11.62
CA ILE A 126 1.85 21.22 11.90
C ILE A 126 1.34 21.71 13.26
N SER A 127 0.53 20.93 13.98
CA SER A 127 -0.15 21.35 15.22
C SER A 127 0.79 21.92 16.31
N THR A 128 2.03 21.43 16.38
CA THR A 128 3.05 21.85 17.34
C THR A 128 4.24 22.55 16.67
N ARG A 129 4.11 22.90 15.39
CA ARG A 129 5.20 23.50 14.61
C ARG A 129 5.15 25.02 14.64
N ARG A 130 6.33 25.60 14.48
CA ARG A 130 6.55 27.01 14.17
C ARG A 130 7.04 27.10 12.74
N LEU A 131 6.32 27.85 11.91
CA LEU A 131 6.59 28.00 10.49
C LEU A 131 6.57 29.49 10.17
N ALA A 132 7.54 29.93 9.35
CA ALA A 132 7.69 31.35 9.03
C ALA A 132 6.56 31.87 8.13
N ASP A 133 6.14 31.06 7.15
CA ASP A 133 5.15 31.47 6.14
C ASP A 133 4.47 30.25 5.48
N ALA A 134 3.55 30.54 4.54
CA ALA A 134 2.87 29.55 3.74
C ALA A 134 3.84 28.68 2.91
N GLN A 135 4.96 29.23 2.44
CA GLN A 135 5.95 28.49 1.66
C GLN A 135 6.65 27.42 2.51
N ALA A 136 7.03 27.76 3.75
CA ALA A 136 7.59 26.84 4.72
C ALA A 136 6.59 25.72 5.08
N LEU A 137 5.29 26.06 5.19
CA LEU A 137 4.23 25.07 5.41
C LEU A 137 4.13 24.09 4.24
N VAL A 138 4.05 24.58 3.01
CA VAL A 138 3.97 23.74 1.79
C VAL A 138 5.20 22.85 1.68
N ALA A 139 6.40 23.39 1.87
CA ALA A 139 7.66 22.64 1.83
C ALA A 139 7.72 21.55 2.90
N TYR A 140 7.05 21.75 4.04
CA TYR A 140 6.98 20.77 5.11
C TYR A 140 5.89 19.70 4.87
N VAL A 141 4.66 20.10 4.59
CA VAL A 141 3.49 19.21 4.50
C VAL A 141 3.48 18.45 3.17
N GLY A 142 3.78 19.12 2.06
CA GLY A 142 3.67 18.58 0.70
C GLY A 142 4.38 17.23 0.50
N PRO A 143 5.69 17.14 0.78
CA PRO A 143 6.42 15.88 0.64
C PRO A 143 5.94 14.77 1.57
N ARG A 144 5.40 15.12 2.76
CA ARG A 144 4.91 14.15 3.74
C ARG A 144 3.61 13.50 3.28
N LEU A 145 2.68 14.30 2.76
CA LEU A 145 1.43 13.80 2.17
C LEU A 145 1.70 13.02 0.89
N SER A 146 2.60 13.51 0.03
CA SER A 146 2.99 12.82 -1.21
C SER A 146 3.56 11.42 -0.93
N ARG A 147 4.42 11.28 0.09
CA ARG A 147 4.93 9.95 0.53
C ARG A 147 3.85 9.03 1.09
N ARG A 148 2.68 9.55 1.45
CA ARG A 148 1.53 8.73 1.83
C ARG A 148 0.66 8.34 0.65
N GLY A 149 0.98 8.77 -0.56
CA GLY A 149 0.29 8.38 -1.78
C GLY A 149 -0.93 9.22 -2.13
N PHE A 150 -1.14 10.36 -1.46
CA PHE A 150 -2.18 11.31 -1.84
C PHE A 150 -1.82 11.96 -3.19
N SER A 151 -2.82 12.19 -4.03
CA SER A 151 -2.62 12.78 -5.36
C SER A 151 -2.04 14.19 -5.27
N GLY A 152 -1.26 14.61 -6.27
CA GLY A 152 -0.64 15.95 -6.28
C GLY A 152 -1.67 17.08 -6.17
N GLY A 153 -2.82 16.93 -6.85
CA GLY A 153 -3.94 17.88 -6.75
C GLY A 153 -4.54 17.96 -5.35
N LEU A 154 -4.70 16.82 -4.66
CA LEU A 154 -5.18 16.80 -3.27
C LEU A 154 -4.14 17.40 -2.31
N VAL A 155 -2.86 17.06 -2.48
CA VAL A 155 -1.75 17.62 -1.68
C VAL A 155 -1.72 19.14 -1.81
N TYR A 156 -1.80 19.67 -3.03
CA TYR A 156 -1.87 21.11 -3.29
C TYR A 156 -3.08 21.75 -2.60
N ARG A 157 -4.27 21.16 -2.75
CA ARG A 157 -5.51 21.65 -2.13
C ARG A 157 -5.39 21.71 -0.61
N VAL A 158 -4.89 20.64 0.03
CA VAL A 158 -4.68 20.58 1.48
C VAL A 158 -3.69 21.64 1.94
N CYS A 159 -2.54 21.79 1.26
CA CYS A 159 -1.57 22.81 1.66
C CYS A 159 -2.15 24.23 1.55
N ARG A 160 -2.91 24.52 0.49
CA ARG A 160 -3.59 25.81 0.32
C ARG A 160 -4.59 26.09 1.44
N LEU A 161 -5.41 25.11 1.81
CA LEU A 161 -6.38 25.24 2.90
C LEU A 161 -5.67 25.50 4.24
N LEU A 162 -4.64 24.71 4.55
CA LEU A 162 -3.88 24.86 5.80
C LEU A 162 -3.16 26.20 5.89
N SER A 163 -2.57 26.69 4.79
CA SER A 163 -1.94 28.00 4.76
C SER A 163 -2.96 29.11 5.03
N ALA A 164 -4.13 29.07 4.40
CA ALA A 164 -5.19 30.04 4.64
C ALA A 164 -5.71 29.99 6.10
N GLU A 165 -5.91 28.79 6.66
CA GLU A 165 -6.29 28.61 8.08
C GLU A 165 -5.26 29.26 9.02
N TRP A 166 -3.96 29.12 8.71
CA TRP A 166 -2.86 29.66 9.52
C TRP A 166 -2.69 31.17 9.38
N GLU A 167 -2.87 31.71 8.18
CA GLU A 167 -2.91 33.15 7.90
C GLU A 167 -4.01 33.83 8.72
N VAL A 168 -5.24 33.32 8.63
CA VAL A 168 -6.40 33.85 9.38
C VAL A 168 -6.18 33.76 10.89
N SER A 169 -5.52 32.70 11.35
CA SER A 169 -5.25 32.49 12.78
C SER A 169 -4.01 33.22 13.30
N GLY A 170 -3.25 33.93 12.46
CA GLY A 170 -1.99 34.58 12.84
C GLY A 170 -0.93 33.62 13.40
N ARG A 171 -0.91 32.36 12.94
CA ARG A 171 -0.03 31.30 13.48
C ARG A 171 1.38 31.27 12.90
N PHE A 172 1.60 31.99 11.81
CA PHE A 172 2.93 32.11 11.22
C PHE A 172 3.84 32.96 12.11
N ASP A 173 5.10 32.56 12.21
CA ASP A 173 6.13 33.40 12.81
C ASP A 173 6.42 34.54 11.83
N SER A 174 5.65 35.63 11.93
CA SER A 174 5.87 36.83 11.14
C SER A 174 7.34 37.23 11.25
N PRO A 175 8.08 37.38 10.13
CA PRO A 175 9.42 37.89 10.19
C PRO A 175 9.35 39.29 10.81
N GLN A 176 10.06 39.47 11.92
CA GLN A 176 10.31 40.81 12.45
C GLN A 176 11.13 41.53 11.38
N ILE A 177 10.49 42.44 10.65
CA ILE A 177 11.19 43.40 9.80
C ILE A 177 12.13 44.13 10.76
N ARG A 178 13.43 43.86 10.63
CA ARG A 178 14.47 44.67 11.27
C ARG A 178 14.64 45.91 10.39
N ASP A 179 14.15 47.04 10.90
CA ASP A 179 14.50 48.37 10.42
C ASP A 179 16.02 48.61 10.48
#